data_AF-A0A928GWD8-F1
#
_entry.id   AF-A0A928GWD8-F1
#
_cell.length_a   1.000
_cell.length_b   1.000
_cell.length_c   1.000
_cell.angle_alpha   90.00
_cell.angle_beta   90.00
_cell.angle_gamma   90.00
#
_symmetry.space_group_name_H-M   'P 1'
#
loop_
_entity.id
_entity.type
_entity.pdbx_description
1 polymer ?
#
loop_
_entity_poly.entity_id
_entity_poly.type
_entity_poly.pdbx_seq_one_letter_code
_entity_poly.pdbx_strand_id
1 'polypeptide(L)'
;MIYLRCWTLPVCCLLLAVMAAGCGKSDAPDPPVSRVELTNRLFETIKQKRDDEALNIIEKLLALEPDDIELMEMRDRIVSNRCSRKVQKLIDQGKLNQALALIRQERRQYPVLAQLRVQEDEVLDLINLQAAARKLAAAQNIAELAAALNTIRPLAEKYPQAKQLHNDIKKRAEDLTAMRNKAAAQERSKTQNAAPAAPAVKP
;
A
#
# COMPACT_ATOMS: atom_id res chain seq x y z
N MET A 1 88.94 -9.28 47.00
CA MET A 1 89.27 -8.55 45.76
C MET A 1 89.22 -9.54 44.60
N ILE A 2 88.28 -9.37 43.68
CA ILE A 2 88.36 -9.58 42.22
C ILE A 2 87.02 -9.09 41.69
N TYR A 3 87.05 -7.94 41.04
CA TYR A 3 85.92 -7.37 40.30
C TYR A 3 85.88 -8.04 38.92
N LEU A 4 84.82 -8.78 38.59
CA LEU A 4 84.52 -9.11 37.19
C LEU A 4 83.28 -8.33 36.74
N ARG A 5 83.56 -7.23 36.01
CA ARG A 5 82.59 -6.46 35.24
C ARG A 5 82.11 -7.31 34.05
N CYS A 6 80.88 -7.78 34.11
CA CYS A 6 80.21 -8.43 32.98
C CYS A 6 79.52 -7.35 32.13
N TRP A 7 80.09 -7.03 30.98
CA TRP A 7 79.75 -5.91 30.10
C TRP A 7 79.09 -6.37 28.78
N THR A 8 78.24 -7.40 28.83
CA THR A 8 77.60 -8.00 27.64
C THR A 8 76.07 -7.88 27.62
N LEU A 9 75.46 -7.19 28.60
CA LEU A 9 74.00 -7.15 28.76
C LEU A 9 73.19 -6.10 27.97
N PRO A 10 73.73 -5.01 27.38
CA PRO A 10 72.85 -4.06 26.69
C PRO A 10 72.58 -4.41 25.21
N VAL A 11 73.33 -5.32 24.60
CA VAL A 11 73.19 -5.62 23.16
C VAL A 11 72.05 -6.61 22.85
N CYS A 12 71.72 -7.51 23.78
CA CYS A 12 70.61 -8.47 23.56
C CYS A 12 69.21 -7.84 23.68
N CYS A 13 69.04 -6.71 24.38
CA CYS A 13 67.73 -6.07 24.53
C CYS A 13 67.30 -5.23 23.31
N LEU A 14 68.22 -4.88 22.39
CA LEU A 14 67.87 -4.04 21.24
C LEU A 14 67.35 -4.84 20.02
N LEU A 15 67.54 -6.17 19.99
CA LEU A 15 67.12 -7.02 18.88
C LEU A 15 65.69 -7.61 19.03
N LEU A 16 65.05 -7.45 20.20
CA LEU A 16 63.70 -7.94 20.46
C LEU A 16 62.58 -6.92 20.16
N ALA A 17 62.91 -5.67 19.83
CA ALA A 17 61.92 -4.61 19.59
C ALA A 17 61.42 -4.51 18.12
N VAL A 18 62.02 -5.23 17.17
CA VAL A 18 61.64 -5.12 15.73
C VAL A 18 60.55 -6.11 15.30
N MET A 19 60.21 -7.11 16.13
CA MET A 19 59.18 -8.11 15.80
C MET A 19 57.75 -7.72 16.26
N ALA A 20 57.56 -6.54 16.85
CA ALA A 20 56.26 -6.05 17.29
C ALA A 20 55.56 -5.11 16.28
N ALA A 21 56.09 -4.95 15.06
CA ALA A 21 55.32 -4.47 13.91
C ALA A 21 54.51 -5.64 13.30
N GLY A 22 53.79 -6.37 14.15
CA GLY A 22 52.79 -7.32 13.72
C GLY A 22 51.70 -6.56 12.99
N CYS A 23 51.38 -7.01 11.77
CA CYS A 23 50.33 -6.50 10.90
C CYS A 23 49.18 -5.91 11.71
N GLY A 24 49.13 -4.57 11.76
CA GLY A 24 47.90 -3.90 12.11
C GLY A 24 46.83 -4.50 11.22
N LYS A 25 45.77 -5.01 11.83
CA LYS A 25 44.50 -5.25 11.16
C LYS A 25 44.01 -3.87 10.70
N SER A 26 44.65 -3.32 9.69
CA SER A 26 44.04 -2.38 8.78
C SER A 26 42.91 -3.19 8.20
N ASP A 27 41.68 -2.87 8.60
CA ASP A 27 40.47 -3.33 7.93
C ASP A 27 40.70 -3.04 6.44
N ALA A 28 41.17 -4.06 5.71
CA ALA A 28 41.40 -3.95 4.30
C ALA A 28 40.03 -3.62 3.70
N PRO A 29 39.90 -2.55 2.91
CA PRO A 29 38.62 -2.22 2.30
C PRO A 29 38.14 -3.46 1.55
N ASP A 30 36.87 -3.83 1.77
CA ASP A 30 36.27 -5.00 1.12
C ASP A 30 36.62 -4.98 -0.36
N PRO A 31 37.05 -6.13 -0.93
CA PRO A 31 37.40 -6.19 -2.34
C PRO A 31 36.20 -5.69 -3.16
N PRO A 32 36.43 -4.94 -4.26
CA PRO A 32 35.34 -4.41 -5.07
C PRO A 32 34.45 -5.57 -5.51
N VAL A 33 33.22 -5.57 -5.02
CA VAL A 33 32.24 -6.61 -5.35
C VAL A 33 32.04 -6.57 -6.85
N SER A 34 32.31 -7.69 -7.52
CA SER A 34 32.18 -7.74 -8.97
C SER A 34 30.71 -7.59 -9.36
N ARG A 35 30.45 -6.94 -10.51
CA ARG A 35 29.10 -6.82 -11.10
C ARG A 35 28.40 -8.18 -11.15
N VAL A 36 29.13 -9.24 -11.54
CA VAL A 36 28.63 -10.62 -11.63
C VAL A 36 28.10 -11.14 -10.30
N GLU A 37 28.79 -10.85 -9.19
CA GLU A 37 28.36 -11.27 -7.86
C GLU A 37 27.07 -10.54 -7.43
N LEU A 38 26.98 -9.23 -7.67
CA LEU A 38 25.77 -8.45 -7.40
C LEU A 38 24.60 -8.96 -8.23
N THR A 39 24.79 -9.25 -9.52
CA THR A 39 23.77 -9.80 -10.40
C THR A 39 23.27 -11.16 -9.92
N ASN A 40 24.17 -12.08 -9.53
CA ASN A 40 23.78 -13.38 -9.00
C ASN A 40 22.99 -13.24 -7.70
N ARG A 41 23.43 -12.36 -6.80
CA ARG A 41 22.72 -12.07 -5.55
C ARG A 41 21.35 -11.43 -5.81
N LEU A 42 21.23 -10.58 -6.83
CA LEU A 42 19.96 -10.00 -7.23
C LEU A 42 18.95 -11.08 -7.62
N PHE A 43 19.35 -12.04 -8.46
CA PHE A 43 18.46 -13.13 -8.86
C PHE A 43 18.02 -13.99 -7.67
N GLU A 44 18.94 -14.32 -6.76
CA GLU A 44 18.60 -15.09 -5.55
C GLU A 44 17.66 -14.33 -4.61
N THR A 45 17.86 -13.02 -4.43
CA THR A 45 16.98 -12.20 -3.57
C THR A 45 15.58 -12.03 -4.17
N ILE A 46 15.47 -11.83 -5.49
CA ILE A 46 14.19 -11.80 -6.21
C ILE A 46 13.46 -13.15 -6.08
N LYS A 47 14.16 -14.27 -6.29
CA LYS A 47 13.60 -15.63 -6.15
C LYS A 47 13.05 -15.88 -4.75
N GLN A 48 13.71 -15.34 -3.74
CA GLN A 48 13.30 -15.43 -2.34
C GLN A 48 12.30 -14.35 -1.90
N LYS A 49 11.81 -13.51 -2.84
CA LYS A 49 10.86 -12.41 -2.59
C LYS A 49 11.36 -11.40 -1.54
N ARG A 50 12.67 -11.20 -1.44
CA ARG A 50 13.32 -10.21 -0.56
C ARG A 50 13.46 -8.87 -1.28
N ASP A 51 12.34 -8.18 -1.50
CA ASP A 51 12.29 -6.99 -2.36
C ASP A 51 13.19 -5.85 -1.88
N ASP A 52 13.23 -5.60 -0.57
CA ASP A 52 14.03 -4.51 0.00
C ASP A 52 15.54 -4.76 -0.21
N GLU A 53 15.96 -6.02 -0.15
CA GLU A 53 17.34 -6.40 -0.46
C GLU A 53 17.62 -6.36 -1.97
N ALA A 54 16.70 -6.84 -2.79
CA ALA A 54 16.80 -6.78 -4.24
C ALA A 54 16.92 -5.33 -4.73
N LEU A 55 16.14 -4.39 -4.18
CA LEU A 55 16.23 -2.96 -4.49
C LEU A 55 17.60 -2.39 -4.10
N ASN A 56 18.10 -2.71 -2.90
CA ASN A 56 19.44 -2.26 -2.49
C ASN A 56 20.53 -2.77 -3.46
N ILE A 57 20.44 -4.01 -3.91
CA ILE A 57 21.38 -4.56 -4.90
C ILE A 57 21.26 -3.84 -6.25
N ILE A 58 20.04 -3.54 -6.70
CA ILE A 58 19.84 -2.78 -7.95
C ILE A 58 20.42 -1.37 -7.84
N GLU A 59 20.21 -0.66 -6.72
CA GLU A 59 20.82 0.67 -6.54
C GLU A 59 22.36 0.60 -6.59
N LYS A 60 22.97 -0.46 -6.05
CA LYS A 60 24.41 -0.69 -6.18
C LYS A 60 24.84 -0.96 -7.62
N LEU A 61 24.06 -1.73 -8.38
CA LEU A 61 24.34 -2.00 -9.80
C LEU A 61 24.18 -0.73 -10.65
N LEU A 62 23.13 0.07 -10.41
CA LEU A 62 22.92 1.37 -11.07
C LEU A 62 24.00 2.40 -10.69
N ALA A 63 24.58 2.31 -9.50
CA ALA A 63 25.73 3.15 -9.16
C ALA A 63 26.98 2.82 -10.01
N LEU A 64 27.09 1.59 -10.52
CA LEU A 64 28.15 1.18 -11.45
C LEU A 64 27.79 1.52 -12.90
N GLU A 65 26.52 1.38 -13.27
CA GLU A 65 25.99 1.60 -14.63
C GLU A 65 24.69 2.44 -14.58
N PRO A 66 24.79 3.78 -14.43
CA PRO A 66 23.62 4.64 -14.20
C PRO A 66 22.61 4.67 -15.35
N ASP A 67 23.09 4.39 -16.57
CA ASP A 67 22.29 4.44 -17.80
C ASP A 67 21.72 3.06 -18.18
N ASP A 68 21.84 2.04 -17.32
CA ASP A 68 21.27 0.72 -17.56
C ASP A 68 19.74 0.77 -17.41
N ILE A 69 19.06 0.88 -18.56
CA ILE A 69 17.61 0.95 -18.68
C ILE A 69 16.95 -0.33 -18.14
N GLU A 70 17.56 -1.50 -18.34
CA GLU A 70 16.99 -2.77 -17.88
C GLU A 70 16.98 -2.85 -16.35
N LEU A 71 18.05 -2.40 -15.70
CA LEU A 71 18.11 -2.28 -14.25
C LEU A 71 17.12 -1.26 -13.70
N MET A 72 16.94 -0.12 -14.37
CA MET A 72 15.93 0.88 -14.00
C MET A 72 14.51 0.30 -14.11
N GLU A 73 14.18 -0.40 -15.20
CA GLU A 73 12.89 -1.08 -15.35
C GLU A 73 12.69 -2.17 -14.28
N MET A 74 13.75 -2.93 -13.97
CA MET A 74 13.68 -3.98 -12.96
C MET A 74 13.42 -3.40 -11.57
N ARG A 75 14.09 -2.30 -11.21
CA ARG A 75 13.83 -1.54 -9.98
C ARG A 75 12.36 -1.16 -9.91
N ASP A 76 11.85 -0.54 -10.96
CA ASP A 76 10.48 -0.03 -11.04
C ASP A 76 9.44 -1.16 -10.87
N ARG A 77 9.68 -2.33 -11.48
CA ARG A 77 8.86 -3.54 -11.28
C ARG A 77 8.89 -4.04 -9.84
N ILE A 78 10.07 -4.06 -9.20
CA ILE A 78 10.20 -4.53 -7.82
C ILE A 78 9.55 -3.55 -6.84
N VAL A 79 9.73 -2.24 -7.02
CA VAL A 79 9.04 -1.21 -6.24
C VAL A 79 7.53 -1.39 -6.33
N SER A 80 7.00 -1.48 -7.55
CA SER A 80 5.57 -1.68 -7.79
C SER A 80 5.05 -2.94 -7.11
N ASN A 81 5.72 -4.08 -7.29
CA ASN A 81 5.32 -5.37 -6.69
C ASN A 81 5.37 -5.36 -5.16
N ARG A 82 6.41 -4.75 -4.58
CA ARG A 82 6.55 -4.57 -3.13
C ARG A 82 5.41 -3.73 -2.58
N CYS A 83 5.13 -2.59 -3.23
CA CYS A 83 4.01 -1.72 -2.87
C CYS A 83 2.69 -2.49 -2.93
N SER A 84 2.39 -3.16 -4.05
CA SER A 84 1.17 -3.98 -4.24
C SER A 84 0.95 -4.96 -3.09
N ARG A 85 1.98 -5.72 -2.69
CA ARG A 85 1.85 -6.70 -1.60
C ARG A 85 1.54 -6.04 -0.25
N LYS A 86 2.24 -4.94 0.07
CA LYS A 86 2.02 -4.22 1.33
C LYS A 86 0.63 -3.56 1.35
N VAL A 87 0.22 -2.96 0.23
CA VAL A 87 -1.11 -2.38 0.02
C VAL A 87 -2.20 -3.44 0.14
N GLN A 88 -2.07 -4.57 -0.55
CA GLN A 88 -3.04 -5.66 -0.49
C GLN A 88 -3.22 -6.16 0.95
N LYS A 89 -2.13 -6.36 1.70
CA LYS A 89 -2.20 -6.74 3.11
C LYS A 89 -2.99 -5.73 3.96
N LEU A 90 -2.88 -4.44 3.68
CA LEU A 90 -3.66 -3.40 4.38
C LEU A 90 -5.13 -3.40 3.94
N ILE A 91 -5.42 -3.64 2.65
CA ILE A 91 -6.78 -3.78 2.12
C ILE A 91 -7.48 -4.99 2.75
N ASP A 92 -6.81 -6.14 2.83
CA ASP A 92 -7.33 -7.37 3.44
C ASP A 92 -7.68 -7.16 4.93
N GLN A 93 -6.97 -6.25 5.60
CA GLN A 93 -7.24 -5.83 6.98
C GLN A 93 -8.30 -4.73 7.11
N GLY A 94 -8.89 -4.27 6.00
CA GLY A 94 -9.84 -3.17 5.96
C GLY A 94 -9.24 -1.78 6.22
N LYS A 95 -7.91 -1.64 6.18
CA LYS A 95 -7.17 -0.42 6.51
C LYS A 95 -6.90 0.45 5.27
N LEU A 96 -7.95 0.81 4.54
CA LEU A 96 -7.84 1.52 3.24
C LEU A 96 -7.09 2.86 3.33
N ASN A 97 -7.30 3.65 4.39
CA ASN A 97 -6.60 4.92 4.56
C ASN A 97 -5.07 4.73 4.78
N GLN A 98 -4.68 3.65 5.45
CA GLN A 98 -3.25 3.33 5.62
C GLN A 98 -2.65 2.83 4.31
N ALA A 99 -3.40 2.05 3.53
CA ALA A 99 -3.00 1.62 2.19
C ALA A 99 -2.75 2.82 1.27
N LEU A 100 -3.66 3.81 1.27
CA LEU A 100 -3.51 5.05 0.51
C LEU A 100 -2.29 5.86 0.96
N ALA A 101 -2.07 5.99 2.27
CA ALA A 101 -0.92 6.69 2.81
C ALA A 101 0.41 6.03 2.40
N LEU A 102 0.46 4.71 2.39
CA LEU A 102 1.62 3.94 1.93
C LEU A 102 1.93 4.20 0.45
N ILE A 103 0.92 4.15 -0.43
CA ILE A 103 1.11 4.42 -1.87
C ILE A 103 1.62 5.84 -2.08
N ARG A 104 1.05 6.82 -1.38
CA ARG A 104 1.50 8.22 -1.46
C ARG A 104 2.94 8.40 -0.98
N GLN A 105 3.36 7.65 0.04
CA GLN A 105 4.75 7.66 0.49
C GLN A 105 5.67 7.10 -0.60
N GLU A 106 5.35 5.94 -1.18
CA GLU A 106 6.13 5.33 -2.26
C GLU A 106 6.17 6.25 -3.50
N ARG A 107 5.06 6.93 -3.84
CA ARG A 107 5.02 7.92 -4.94
C ARG A 107 5.92 9.13 -4.72
N ARG A 108 6.14 9.55 -3.47
CA ARG A 108 7.10 10.64 -3.19
C ARG A 108 8.53 10.20 -3.48
N GLN A 109 8.83 8.93 -3.22
CA GLN A 109 10.14 8.35 -3.51
C GLN A 109 10.31 8.02 -5.00
N TYR A 110 9.24 7.60 -5.68
CA TYR A 110 9.23 7.17 -7.08
C TYR A 110 8.13 7.91 -7.89
N PRO A 111 8.28 9.22 -8.16
CA PRO A 111 7.21 10.07 -8.70
C PRO A 111 6.81 9.77 -10.16
N VAL A 112 7.70 9.11 -10.91
CA VAL A 112 7.53 8.79 -12.33
C VAL A 112 6.85 7.42 -12.53
N LEU A 113 6.75 6.60 -11.46
CA LEU A 113 6.23 5.24 -11.57
C LEU A 113 4.69 5.24 -11.75
N ALA A 114 4.24 5.10 -13.00
CA ALA A 114 2.83 5.21 -13.37
C ALA A 114 1.94 4.19 -12.64
N GLN A 115 2.46 2.99 -12.37
CA GLN A 115 1.74 1.92 -11.66
C GLN A 115 1.29 2.34 -10.26
N LEU A 116 2.09 3.17 -9.56
CA LEU A 116 1.69 3.67 -8.25
C LEU A 116 0.53 4.66 -8.32
N ARG A 117 0.38 5.38 -9.44
CA ARG A 117 -0.79 6.27 -9.64
C ARG A 117 -2.05 5.45 -9.83
N VAL A 118 -1.98 4.42 -10.67
CA VAL A 118 -3.10 3.49 -10.89
C VAL A 118 -3.53 2.85 -9.57
N GLN A 119 -2.58 2.37 -8.76
CA GLN A 119 -2.86 1.81 -7.44
C GLN A 119 -3.52 2.84 -6.49
N GLU A 120 -3.07 4.10 -6.52
CA GLU A 120 -3.69 5.16 -5.71
C GLU A 120 -5.16 5.37 -6.11
N ASP A 121 -5.43 5.48 -7.41
CA ASP A 121 -6.78 5.69 -7.94
C ASP A 121 -7.70 4.51 -7.59
N GLU A 122 -7.20 3.28 -7.70
CA GLU A 122 -7.95 2.07 -7.31
C GLU A 122 -8.28 2.04 -5.80
N VAL A 123 -7.33 2.42 -4.95
CA VAL A 123 -7.57 2.49 -3.49
C VAL A 123 -8.54 3.62 -3.15
N LEU A 124 -8.48 4.76 -3.84
CA LEU A 124 -9.46 5.85 -3.68
C LEU A 124 -10.87 5.40 -4.08
N ASP A 125 -11.00 4.67 -5.18
CA ASP A 125 -12.27 4.09 -5.60
C ASP A 125 -12.83 3.12 -4.54
N LEU A 126 -11.99 2.27 -3.94
CA LEU A 126 -12.39 1.38 -2.84
C LEU A 126 -12.84 2.16 -1.60
N ILE A 127 -12.17 3.27 -1.25
CA ILE A 127 -12.56 4.13 -0.12
C ILE A 127 -13.93 4.75 -0.39
N ASN A 128 -14.14 5.29 -1.59
CA ASN A 128 -15.41 5.88 -2.01
C ASN A 128 -16.53 4.84 -2.00
N LEU A 129 -16.25 3.63 -2.50
CA LEU A 129 -17.19 2.52 -2.48
C LEU A 129 -17.56 2.12 -1.05
N GLN A 130 -16.58 2.00 -0.15
CA GLN A 130 -16.84 1.68 1.26
C GLN A 130 -17.72 2.76 1.93
N ALA A 131 -17.44 4.03 1.67
CA ALA A 131 -18.24 5.14 2.21
C ALA A 131 -19.68 5.11 1.66
N ALA A 132 -19.85 4.87 0.35
CA ALA A 132 -21.17 4.75 -0.28
C ALA A 132 -21.96 3.54 0.25
N ALA A 133 -21.29 2.40 0.45
CA ALA A 133 -21.90 1.20 1.04
C ALA A 133 -22.40 1.47 2.48
N ARG A 134 -21.62 2.18 3.30
CA ARG A 134 -22.05 2.58 4.65
C ARG A 134 -23.27 3.50 4.61
N LYS A 135 -23.31 4.49 3.70
CA LYS A 135 -24.48 5.36 3.51
C LYS A 135 -25.71 4.56 3.08
N LEU A 136 -25.55 3.61 2.17
CA LEU A 136 -26.65 2.73 1.74
C LEU A 136 -27.22 1.89 2.89
N ALA A 137 -26.34 1.34 3.73
CA ALA A 137 -26.72 0.57 4.89
C ALA A 137 -27.40 1.42 5.97
N ALA A 138 -26.95 2.66 6.17
CA ALA A 138 -27.49 3.58 7.17
C ALA A 138 -28.77 4.29 6.74
N ALA A 139 -29.13 4.31 5.46
CA ALA A 139 -30.30 5.03 4.96
C ALA A 139 -31.62 4.47 5.53
N GLN A 140 -32.39 5.34 6.18
CA GLN A 140 -33.64 4.96 6.88
C GLN A 140 -34.91 5.45 6.18
N ASN A 141 -34.79 6.45 5.30
CA ASN A 141 -35.92 7.02 4.59
C ASN A 141 -35.73 7.01 3.06
N ILE A 142 -36.81 7.32 2.34
CA ILE A 142 -36.87 7.29 0.88
C ILE A 142 -35.80 8.19 0.24
N ALA A 143 -35.59 9.40 0.79
CA ALA A 143 -34.67 10.37 0.23
C ALA A 143 -33.21 9.91 0.39
N GLU A 144 -32.82 9.50 1.59
CA GLU A 144 -31.49 8.95 1.89
C GLU A 144 -31.19 7.70 1.06
N LEU A 145 -32.15 6.78 0.97
CA LEU A 145 -31.97 5.53 0.25
C LEU A 145 -31.81 5.76 -1.25
N ALA A 146 -32.61 6.66 -1.83
CA ALA A 146 -32.46 7.06 -3.23
C ALA A 146 -31.11 7.72 -3.49
N ALA A 147 -30.67 8.65 -2.63
CA ALA A 147 -29.37 9.32 -2.77
C ALA A 147 -28.19 8.34 -2.66
N ALA A 148 -28.25 7.42 -1.69
CA ALA A 148 -27.22 6.41 -1.50
C ALA A 148 -27.13 5.44 -2.69
N LEU A 149 -28.28 4.99 -3.23
CA LEU A 149 -28.33 4.14 -4.42
C LEU A 149 -27.76 4.84 -5.66
N ASN A 150 -28.05 6.13 -5.84
CA ASN A 150 -27.49 6.92 -6.94
C ASN A 150 -25.96 7.07 -6.85
N THR A 151 -25.42 7.10 -5.63
CA THR A 151 -23.97 7.22 -5.42
C THR A 151 -23.27 5.87 -5.61
N ILE A 152 -23.81 4.78 -5.07
CA ILE A 152 -23.11 3.49 -5.02
C ILE A 152 -23.12 2.74 -6.35
N ARG A 153 -24.16 2.88 -7.18
CA ARG A 153 -24.30 2.15 -8.46
C ARG A 153 -23.12 2.34 -9.42
N PRO A 154 -22.73 3.57 -9.80
CA PRO A 154 -21.61 3.76 -10.73
C PRO A 154 -20.27 3.28 -10.14
N LEU A 155 -20.13 3.32 -8.81
CA LEU A 155 -18.94 2.77 -8.14
C LEU A 155 -18.92 1.24 -8.20
N ALA A 156 -20.07 0.59 -8.02
CA ALA A 156 -20.19 -0.87 -8.06
C ALA A 156 -19.98 -1.46 -9.47
N GLU A 157 -20.29 -0.71 -10.52
CA GLU A 157 -20.06 -1.10 -11.92
C GLU A 157 -18.58 -1.35 -12.23
N LYS A 158 -17.66 -0.66 -11.54
CA LYS A 158 -16.21 -0.91 -11.63
C LYS A 158 -15.80 -2.27 -11.07
N TYR A 159 -16.66 -2.93 -10.30
CA TYR A 159 -16.39 -4.20 -9.62
C TYR A 159 -17.46 -5.27 -9.94
N PRO A 160 -17.58 -5.72 -11.21
CA PRO A 160 -18.58 -6.71 -11.61
C PRO A 160 -18.44 -8.05 -10.89
N GLN A 161 -17.23 -8.38 -10.42
CA GLN A 161 -16.93 -9.58 -9.65
C GLN A 161 -17.53 -9.57 -8.23
N ALA A 162 -17.89 -8.39 -7.69
CA ALA A 162 -18.44 -8.23 -6.35
C ALA A 162 -19.94 -8.59 -6.29
N LYS A 163 -20.29 -9.84 -6.61
CA LYS A 163 -21.69 -10.30 -6.75
C LYS A 163 -22.57 -9.97 -5.54
N GLN A 164 -22.02 -10.10 -4.33
CA GLN A 164 -22.76 -9.80 -3.10
C GLN A 164 -23.16 -8.32 -3.02
N LEU A 165 -22.26 -7.40 -3.36
CA LEU A 165 -22.55 -5.96 -3.40
C LEU A 165 -23.68 -5.65 -4.39
N HIS A 166 -23.64 -6.24 -5.59
CA HIS A 166 -24.68 -6.04 -6.60
C HIS A 166 -26.05 -6.55 -6.11
N ASN A 167 -26.08 -7.70 -5.43
CA ASN A 167 -27.29 -8.25 -4.83
C ASN A 167 -27.86 -7.34 -3.73
N ASP A 168 -27.00 -6.80 -2.86
CA ASP A 168 -27.39 -5.87 -1.81
C ASP A 168 -27.96 -4.57 -2.39
N ILE A 169 -27.32 -4.01 -3.43
CA ILE A 169 -27.82 -2.83 -4.15
C ILE A 169 -29.19 -3.10 -4.76
N LYS A 170 -29.37 -4.27 -5.41
CA LYS A 170 -30.65 -4.66 -6.00
C LYS A 170 -31.75 -4.74 -4.95
N LYS A 171 -31.50 -5.46 -3.85
CA LYS A 171 -32.45 -5.59 -2.74
C LYS A 171 -32.85 -4.22 -2.17
N ARG A 172 -31.88 -3.34 -1.93
CA ARG A 172 -32.14 -1.99 -1.41
C ARG A 172 -32.92 -1.11 -2.39
N ALA A 173 -32.81 -1.34 -3.70
CA ALA A 173 -33.64 -0.68 -4.70
C ALA A 173 -35.10 -1.17 -4.70
N GLU A 174 -35.32 -2.45 -4.44
CA GLU A 174 -36.66 -3.02 -4.23
C GLU A 174 -37.31 -2.41 -2.97
N ASP A 175 -36.55 -2.31 -1.87
CA ASP A 175 -37.00 -1.65 -0.64
C ASP A 175 -37.44 -0.20 -0.90
N LEU A 176 -36.66 0.57 -1.67
CA LEU A 176 -37.00 1.95 -2.03
C LEU A 176 -38.36 2.04 -2.76
N THR A 177 -38.62 1.08 -3.66
CA THR A 177 -39.86 1.03 -4.42
C THR A 177 -41.04 0.69 -3.51
N ALA A 178 -40.87 -0.26 -2.60
CA ALA A 178 -41.87 -0.60 -1.59
C ALA A 178 -42.19 0.58 -0.65
N MET A 179 -41.17 1.32 -0.19
CA MET A 179 -41.36 2.51 0.66
C MET A 179 -42.14 3.61 -0.07
N ARG A 180 -41.82 3.88 -1.34
CA ARG A 180 -42.55 4.87 -2.16
C ARG A 180 -44.01 4.50 -2.38
N ASN A 181 -44.27 3.22 -2.69
CA ASN A 181 -45.64 2.74 -2.89
C ASN A 181 -46.47 2.84 -1.60
N LYS A 182 -45.87 2.51 -0.45
CA LYS A 182 -46.51 2.66 0.87
C LYS A 182 -46.81 4.12 1.18
N ALA A 183 -45.86 5.03 0.96
CA ALA A 183 -46.06 6.47 1.18
C ALA A 183 -47.20 7.03 0.30
N ALA A 184 -47.20 6.68 -0.99
CA ALA A 184 -48.26 7.11 -1.91
C ALA A 184 -49.65 6.56 -1.53
N ALA A 185 -49.73 5.31 -1.04
CA ALA A 185 -50.99 4.74 -0.56
C ALA A 185 -51.49 5.47 0.70
N GLN A 186 -50.60 5.82 1.63
CA GLN A 186 -50.95 6.58 2.83
C GLN A 186 -51.46 7.98 2.49
N GLU A 187 -50.83 8.69 1.55
CA GLU A 187 -51.30 10.00 1.08
C GLU A 187 -52.70 9.91 0.46
N ARG A 188 -52.97 8.91 -0.39
CA ARG A 188 -54.29 8.69 -0.98
C ARG A 188 -55.38 8.47 0.08
N SER A 189 -55.07 7.69 1.13
CA SER A 189 -56.02 7.43 2.23
C SER A 189 -56.35 8.68 3.05
N LYS A 190 -55.37 9.58 3.25
CA LYS A 190 -55.59 10.86 3.94
C LYS A 190 -56.51 11.79 3.14
N THR A 191 -56.31 11.86 1.82
CA THR A 191 -57.12 12.71 0.94
C THR A 191 -58.58 12.23 0.85
N GLN A 192 -58.82 10.92 0.85
CA GLN A 192 -60.18 10.36 0.85
C GLN A 192 -60.95 10.65 2.15
N ASN A 193 -60.27 10.64 3.30
CA ASN A 193 -60.87 10.93 4.60
C ASN A 193 -61.05 12.43 4.87
N ALA A 194 -60.41 13.30 4.08
CA ALA A 194 -60.51 14.75 4.19
C ALA A 194 -61.59 15.37 3.28
N ALA A 195 -62.38 14.56 2.56
CA ALA A 195 -63.50 15.05 1.76
C ALA A 195 -64.51 15.78 2.67
N PRO A 196 -64.85 17.05 2.38
CA PRO A 196 -65.72 17.84 3.25
C PRO A 196 -67.10 17.20 3.37
N ALA A 197 -67.59 17.09 4.60
CA ALA A 197 -68.97 16.69 4.88
C ALA A 197 -69.90 17.55 4.02
N ALA A 198 -70.72 16.90 3.18
CA ALA A 198 -71.63 17.57 2.27
C ALA A 198 -72.44 18.63 3.04
N PRO A 199 -72.61 19.85 2.49
CA PRO A 199 -73.36 20.89 3.18
C PRO A 199 -74.77 20.37 3.46
N ALA A 200 -75.13 20.35 4.74
CA ALA A 200 -76.47 19.95 5.18
C ALA A 200 -77.49 20.86 4.49
N VAL A 201 -78.22 20.29 3.53
CA VAL A 201 -79.36 20.95 2.89
C VAL A 201 -80.43 21.08 3.97
N LYS A 202 -80.61 22.30 4.48
CA LYS A 202 -81.73 22.60 5.38
C LYS A 202 -83.02 22.63 4.55
N PRO A 203 -84.10 22.00 5.06
CA PRO A 203 -85.41 21.97 4.39
C PRO A 203 -86.08 23.35 4.35
#